data_AF-A0A2V5PC53-F1
#
_entry.id   AF-A0A2V5PC53-F1
#
_cell.length_a   1.000
_cell.length_b   1.000
_cell.length_c   1.000
_cell.angle_alpha   90.00
_cell.angle_beta   90.00
_cell.angle_gamma   90.00
#
_symmetry.space_group_name_H-M   'P 1'
#
loop_
_entity.id
_entity.type
_entity.pdbx_description
1 polymer ?
#
loop_
_entity_poly.entity_id
_entity_poly.type
_entity_poly.pdbx_seq_one_letter_code
_entity_poly.pdbx_strand_id
1 'polypeptide(L)'
;MSTTNKPKEPKPSSQWNRRKNTVPLNERGAFQLAQAADYLSLSITTARRLITRGLLQPLPGIRHILIERAECDRFLHAQRELAKIAA
;
A
#
# COMPACT_ATOMS: atom_id res chain seq x y z
N MET A 1 8.65 -10.04 -44.40
CA MET A 1 9.20 -9.30 -43.26
C MET A 1 8.13 -9.26 -42.17
N SER A 2 8.20 -10.16 -41.18
CA SER A 2 7.16 -10.29 -40.16
C SER A 2 7.39 -9.26 -39.05
N THR A 3 6.56 -8.22 -38.97
CA THR A 3 6.58 -7.27 -37.85
C THR A 3 5.83 -7.86 -36.67
N THR A 4 6.54 -8.34 -35.65
CA THR A 4 5.92 -8.75 -34.39
C THR A 4 5.50 -7.51 -33.60
N ASN A 5 4.21 -7.21 -33.58
CA ASN A 5 3.64 -6.23 -32.65
C ASN A 5 3.73 -6.79 -31.22
N LYS A 6 4.71 -6.35 -30.44
CA LYS A 6 4.76 -6.64 -29.01
C LYS A 6 3.57 -5.94 -28.31
N PRO A 7 2.85 -6.63 -27.40
CA PRO A 7 1.79 -5.99 -26.63
C PRO A 7 2.38 -4.88 -25.77
N LYS A 8 1.79 -3.69 -25.84
CA LYS A 8 2.21 -2.52 -25.06
C LYS A 8 1.77 -2.75 -23.62
N GLU A 9 2.73 -2.92 -22.71
CA GLU A 9 2.45 -3.02 -21.27
C GLU A 9 1.55 -1.86 -20.82
N PRO A 10 0.47 -2.11 -20.06
CA PRO A 10 -0.40 -1.06 -19.58
C PRO A 10 0.43 -0.11 -18.73
N LYS A 11 0.48 1.17 -19.12
CA LYS A 11 1.19 2.19 -18.35
C LYS A 11 0.58 2.23 -16.94
N PRO A 12 1.34 1.98 -15.87
CA PRO A 12 0.80 2.09 -14.53
C PRO A 12 0.37 3.55 -14.32
N SER A 13 -0.87 3.75 -13.88
CA SER A 13 -1.59 5.03 -13.75
C SER A 13 -0.97 6.07 -12.81
N SER A 14 0.26 5.86 -12.35
CA SER A 14 0.96 6.62 -11.31
C SER A 14 2.35 7.09 -11.78
N GLN A 15 2.48 7.63 -12.99
CA GLN A 15 3.69 8.33 -13.43
C GLN A 15 3.68 9.81 -12.97
N TRP A 16 3.76 10.03 -11.66
CA TRP A 16 4.19 11.32 -11.11
C TRP A 16 5.34 11.03 -10.12
N ASN A 17 6.57 11.23 -10.58
CA ASN A 17 7.79 11.39 -9.76
C ASN A 17 7.99 10.42 -8.58
N ARG A 18 8.29 9.15 -8.86
CA ARG A 18 8.94 8.27 -7.87
C ARG A 18 10.42 8.14 -8.22
N ARG A 19 11.32 8.69 -7.40
CA ARG A 19 12.61 8.02 -7.18
C ARG A 19 12.25 6.57 -6.84
N LYS A 20 12.63 5.62 -7.69
CA LYS A 20 12.38 4.21 -7.43
C LYS A 20 13.21 3.85 -6.20
N ASN A 21 12.58 3.81 -5.02
CA ASN A 21 13.21 3.14 -3.90
C ASN A 21 13.43 1.69 -4.33
N THR A 22 14.68 1.30 -4.51
CA THR A 22 15.09 -0.04 -4.95
C THR A 22 14.78 -1.10 -3.90
N VAL A 23 14.66 -0.70 -2.63
CA VAL A 23 14.32 -1.59 -1.52
C VAL A 23 12.91 -2.17 -1.73
N PRO A 24 12.76 -3.50 -1.83
CA PRO A 24 11.46 -4.18 -1.88
C PRO A 24 10.53 -3.78 -0.74
N LEU A 25 9.21 -3.79 -0.94
CA LEU A 25 8.25 -3.33 0.08
C LEU A 25 8.33 -4.15 1.39
N ASN A 26 8.57 -5.45 1.28
CA ASN A 26 8.75 -6.37 2.41
C ASN A 26 10.02 -6.11 3.24
N GLU A 27 10.96 -5.29 2.77
CA GLU A 27 12.19 -4.93 3.49
C GLU A 27 12.12 -3.53 4.12
N ARG A 28 11.04 -2.77 3.88
CA ARG A 28 10.89 -1.41 4.41
C ARG A 28 10.28 -1.42 5.81
N GLY A 29 10.77 -0.51 6.65
CA GLY A 29 10.20 -0.28 7.98
C GLY A 29 8.91 0.57 7.98
N ALA A 30 8.74 1.44 6.97
CA ALA A 30 7.56 2.30 6.86
C ALA A 30 7.21 2.61 5.40
N PHE A 31 5.95 2.95 5.18
CA PHE A 31 5.33 3.12 3.87
C PHE A 31 4.69 4.48 3.73
N GLN A 32 4.87 5.11 2.56
CA GLN A 32 3.96 6.19 2.14
C GLN A 32 2.56 5.62 1.87
N LEU A 33 1.52 6.45 1.96
CA LEU A 33 0.13 6.03 1.77
C LEU A 33 -0.11 5.10 0.57
N ALA A 34 0.45 5.41 -0.61
CA ALA A 34 0.27 4.56 -1.79
C ALA A 34 0.93 3.18 -1.63
N GLN A 35 2.11 3.14 -1.02
CA GLN A 35 2.84 1.89 -0.75
C GLN A 35 2.15 1.06 0.33
N ALA A 36 1.55 1.71 1.33
CA ALA A 36 0.74 1.03 2.34
C ALA A 36 -0.53 0.44 1.72
N ALA A 37 -1.17 1.16 0.79
CA ALA A 37 -2.32 0.65 0.05
C ALA A 37 -1.93 -0.57 -0.81
N ASP A 38 -0.79 -0.50 -1.51
CA ASP A 38 -0.23 -1.63 -2.25
C ASP A 38 0.06 -2.83 -1.32
N TYR A 39 0.70 -2.58 -0.16
CA TYR A 39 1.03 -3.62 0.83
C TYR A 39 -0.23 -4.32 1.38
N LEU A 40 -1.28 -3.56 1.65
CA LEU A 40 -2.55 -4.08 2.17
C LEU A 40 -3.48 -4.62 1.07
N SER A 41 -3.09 -4.53 -0.21
CA SER A 41 -3.94 -4.87 -1.36
C SER A 41 -5.28 -4.11 -1.38
N LEU A 42 -5.24 -2.81 -1.04
CA LEU A 42 -6.40 -1.92 -0.99
C LEU A 42 -6.24 -0.72 -1.95
N SER A 43 -7.35 -0.07 -2.28
CA SER A 43 -7.28 1.23 -2.96
C SER A 43 -6.75 2.33 -2.03
N ILE A 44 -6.06 3.33 -2.59
CA ILE A 44 -5.58 4.51 -1.84
C ILE A 44 -6.75 5.22 -1.12
N THR A 45 -7.92 5.30 -1.78
CA THR A 45 -9.14 5.87 -1.20
C THR A 45 -9.62 5.09 0.01
N THR A 46 -9.55 3.75 -0.04
CA THR A 46 -9.89 2.90 1.10
C THR A 46 -8.90 3.12 2.25
N ALA A 47 -7.60 3.14 1.96
CA ALA A 47 -6.58 3.41 2.98
C ALA A 47 -6.80 4.76 3.69
N ARG A 48 -7.14 5.83 2.94
CA ARG A 48 -7.50 7.13 3.54
C ARG A 48 -8.71 7.03 4.46
N ARG A 49 -9.77 6.32 4.04
CA ARG A 49 -10.97 6.14 4.87
C ARG A 49 -10.66 5.38 6.16
N LEU A 50 -9.79 4.37 6.11
CA LEU A 50 -9.35 3.63 7.29
C LEU A 50 -8.60 4.53 8.27
N ILE A 51 -7.75 5.43 7.78
CA ILE A 51 -7.06 6.44 8.61
C ILE A 51 -8.07 7.40 9.24
N THR A 52 -8.99 7.95 8.45
CA THR A 52 -10.04 8.86 8.97
C THR A 52 -10.92 8.19 10.03
N ARG A 53 -11.14 6.88 9.91
CA ARG A 53 -11.89 6.07 10.89
C ARG A 53 -11.04 5.61 12.09
N GLY A 54 -9.75 5.91 12.13
CA GLY A 54 -8.84 5.49 13.19
C GLY A 54 -8.47 4.00 13.19
N LEU A 55 -8.73 3.28 12.10
CA LEU A 55 -8.41 1.85 11.97
C LEU A 55 -6.97 1.59 11.53
N LEU A 56 -6.38 2.55 10.82
CA LEU A 56 -4.96 2.59 10.47
C LEU A 56 -4.36 3.85 11.09
N GLN A 57 -3.29 3.70 11.86
CA GLN A 57 -2.62 4.80 12.54
C GLN A 57 -1.37 5.25 11.77
N PRO A 58 -1.37 6.46 11.18
CA PRO A 58 -0.15 7.02 10.62
C PRO A 58 0.79 7.50 11.73
N LEU A 59 2.07 7.61 11.41
CA LEU A 59 3.07 8.15 12.33
C LEU A 59 2.78 9.61 12.68
N PRO A 60 2.74 9.96 13.98
CA PRO A 60 2.50 11.33 14.42
C PRO A 60 3.72 12.22 14.09
N GLY A 61 3.46 13.52 13.90
CA GLY A 61 4.53 14.52 13.71
C GLY A 61 5.17 14.57 12.32
N ILE A 62 4.74 13.73 11.38
CA ILE A 62 5.23 13.74 9.99
C ILE A 62 4.20 14.45 9.09
N ARG A 63 4.67 15.39 8.24
CA ARG A 63 3.83 16.13 7.28
C ARG A 63 3.12 15.21 6.27
N HIS A 64 3.79 14.14 5.87
CA HIS A 64 3.27 13.16 4.93
C HIS A 64 2.73 11.95 5.68
N ILE A 65 1.66 11.35 5.15
CA ILE A 65 1.12 10.10 5.67
C ILE A 65 2.18 9.01 5.48
N LEU A 66 2.79 8.62 6.59
CA LEU A 66 3.70 7.50 6.71
C LEU A 66 3.08 6.49 7.69
N ILE A 67 3.07 5.22 7.31
CA ILE A 67 2.49 4.13 8.11
C ILE A 67 3.60 3.11 8.32
N GLU A 68 3.84 2.74 9.57
CA GLU A 68 4.83 1.71 9.88
C GLU A 68 4.38 0.34 9.37
N ARG A 69 5.35 -0.51 9.03
CA ARG A 69 5.06 -1.88 8.64
C ARG A 69 4.35 -2.64 9.76
N ALA A 70 4.78 -2.47 11.01
CA ALA A 70 4.17 -3.11 12.17
C ALA A 70 2.68 -2.79 12.29
N GLU A 71 2.27 -1.57 11.95
CA GLU A 71 0.88 -1.15 11.95
C GLU A 71 0.07 -1.83 10.82
N CYS A 72 0.64 -1.93 9.61
CA CYS A 72 0.04 -2.69 8.53
C CYS A 72 -0.13 -4.17 8.91
N ASP A 73 0.89 -4.77 9.52
CA ASP A 73 0.87 -6.18 9.95
C ASP A 73 -0.15 -6.39 11.07
N ARG A 74 -0.25 -5.47 12.05
CA ARG A 74 -1.31 -5.45 13.07
C ARG A 74 -2.69 -5.46 12.43
N PHE A 75 -2.91 -4.59 11.44
CA PHE A 75 -4.19 -4.50 10.74
C PHE A 75 -4.55 -5.81 10.02
N LEU A 76 -3.61 -6.41 9.28
CA LEU A 76 -3.82 -7.69 8.59
C LEU A 76 -4.12 -8.82 9.57
N HIS A 77 -3.39 -8.87 10.68
CA HIS A 77 -3.64 -9.85 11.75
C HIS A 77 -5.05 -9.69 12.33
N ALA A 78 -5.46 -8.46 12.65
CA ALA A 78 -6.81 -8.19 13.16
C ALA A 78 -7.90 -8.63 12.18
N GLN A 79 -7.74 -8.37 10.88
CA GLN A 79 -8.70 -8.82 9.85
C GLN A 79 -8.79 -10.35 9.78
N ARG A 80 -7.65 -11.05 9.90
CA ARG A 80 -7.62 -12.51 9.94
C ARG A 80 -8.36 -13.07 11.15
N GLU A 81 -8.17 -12.48 12.34
CA GLU A 81 -8.89 -12.93 13.53
C GLU A 81 -10.39 -12.68 13.44
N LEU A 82 -10.81 -11.52 12.91
CA LEU A 82 -12.22 -11.23 12.65
C LEU A 82 -12.84 -12.24 11.66
N ALA A 83 -12.10 -12.61 10.61
CA ALA A 83 -12.55 -13.59 9.64
C ALA A 83 -12.71 -15.00 10.25
N LYS A 84 -11.87 -15.40 11.21
CA LYS A 84 -12.00 -16.68 11.93
C LYS A 84 -13.25 -16.73 12.80
N ILE A 85 -13.63 -15.61 13.41
CA ILE A 85 -14.82 -15.53 14.28
C ILE A 85 -16.11 -15.60 13.45
N ALA A 86 -16.07 -15.07 12.23
CA ALA A 86 -17.23 -15.00 11.34
C ALA A 86 -17.46 -16.29 10.51
N ALA A 87 -16.51 -17.23 10.52
CA ALA A 87 -16.57 -18.51 9.81
C ALA A 87 -17.11 -19.63 10.71
#